data_AF-A0A7J6R3J3-F1
#
_entry.id   AF-A0A7J6R3J3-F1
#
_cell.length_a   1.000
_cell.length_b   1.000
_cell.length_c   1.000
_cell.angle_alpha   90.00
_cell.angle_beta   90.00
_cell.angle_gamma   90.00
#
_symmetry.space_group_name_H-M   'P 1'
#
loop_
_entity.id
_entity.type
_entity.pdbx_description
1 polymer ?
#
loop_
_entity_poly.entity_id
_entity_poly.type
_entity_poly.pdbx_seq_one_letter_code
_entity_poly.pdbx_strand_id
1 'polypeptide(L)'
;MPAQASELFAANMRFLFDEMKGAAGIDKALAQPDDVIGPIRCTYQGQVTWKPAARPAPPPAPKAPATPKKEEAPAKAEKKPQTAFSKWLNFFLVLIVVGACCAGIGASRSVALVDQMMSFVMAVIVGYFLVWGVDHALHTPLMSETNAISGIIIVGAMQQLSACGVFAQICAILGTFAAGFNIFGGFWITKRMLAMFHR
;
A
#
# COMPACT_ATOMS: atom_id res chain seq x y z
N MET A 1 -7.13 9.16 -2.22
CA MET A 1 -8.39 9.95 -2.28
C MET A 1 -8.37 10.99 -1.15
N PRO A 2 -7.64 12.11 -1.31
CA PRO A 2 -7.47 13.11 -0.25
C PRO A 2 -8.77 13.85 0.11
N ALA A 3 -9.62 14.17 -0.88
CA ALA A 3 -10.89 14.87 -0.65
C ALA A 3 -11.84 14.10 0.28
N GLN A 4 -12.04 12.80 0.02
CA GLN A 4 -12.90 11.94 0.83
C GLN A 4 -12.38 11.77 2.27
N ALA A 5 -11.06 11.69 2.46
CA ALA A 5 -10.47 11.61 3.79
C ALA A 5 -10.71 12.89 4.60
N SER A 6 -10.57 14.06 3.97
CA SER A 6 -10.85 15.36 4.59
C SER A 6 -12.32 15.51 4.98
N GLU A 7 -13.25 15.09 4.13
CA GLU A 7 -14.68 15.14 4.42
C GLU A 7 -15.06 14.26 5.63
N LEU A 8 -14.59 13.02 5.66
CA LEU A 8 -14.86 12.10 6.77
C LEU A 8 -14.21 12.58 8.08
N PHE A 9 -12.99 13.12 8.01
CA PHE A 9 -12.33 13.69 9.16
C PHE A 9 -13.09 14.91 9.71
N ALA A 10 -13.51 15.83 8.83
CA ALA A 10 -14.29 17.00 9.23
C ALA A 10 -15.63 16.60 9.86
N ALA A 11 -16.31 15.59 9.32
CA ALA A 11 -17.54 15.04 9.90
C ALA A 11 -17.30 14.47 11.31
N ASN A 12 -16.25 13.68 11.50
CA ASN A 12 -15.89 13.12 12.81
C ASN A 12 -15.56 14.21 13.84
N MET A 13 -14.83 15.26 13.43
CA MET A 13 -14.54 16.40 14.29
C MET A 13 -15.82 17.13 14.69
N ARG A 14 -16.75 17.34 13.75
CA ARG A 14 -18.03 17.97 14.04
C ARG A 14 -18.84 17.19 15.09
N PHE A 15 -18.96 15.87 14.94
CA PHE A 15 -19.68 15.04 15.91
C PHE A 15 -19.04 15.06 17.30
N LEU A 16 -17.70 15.07 17.37
CA LEU A 16 -16.98 15.19 18.63
C LEU A 16 -17.27 16.53 19.33
N PHE A 17 -17.31 17.63 18.58
CA PHE A 17 -17.68 18.95 19.13
C PHE A 17 -19.15 19.02 19.55
N ASP A 18 -20.06 18.37 18.83
CA ASP A 18 -21.47 18.27 19.22
C ASP A 18 -21.61 17.49 20.57
N GLU A 19 -20.85 16.40 20.77
CA GLU A 19 -20.82 15.65 22.04
C GLU A 19 -20.29 16.50 23.21
N MET A 20 -19.28 17.33 22.94
CA MET A 20 -18.76 18.33 23.89
C MET A 20 -19.72 19.52 24.13
N LYS A 21 -20.95 19.45 23.61
CA LYS A 21 -22.00 20.48 23.70
C LYS A 21 -21.59 21.81 23.07
N GLY A 22 -20.79 21.76 22.00
CA GLY A 22 -20.30 22.92 21.26
C GLY A 22 -19.34 23.80 22.06
N ALA A 23 -18.99 24.97 21.52
CA ALA A 23 -17.94 25.84 22.08
C ALA A 23 -18.14 26.25 23.55
N ALA A 24 -19.39 26.39 24.00
CA ALA A 24 -19.73 26.75 25.38
C ALA A 24 -19.61 25.58 26.38
N GLY A 25 -19.61 24.33 25.88
CA GLY A 25 -19.57 23.12 26.69
C GLY A 25 -18.20 22.48 26.84
N ILE A 26 -17.21 22.90 26.03
CA ILE A 26 -15.88 22.29 25.96
C ILE A 26 -15.20 22.26 27.33
N ASP A 27 -15.16 23.38 28.06
CA ASP A 27 -14.47 23.44 29.36
C ASP A 27 -15.11 22.51 30.39
N LYS A 28 -16.44 22.38 30.36
CA LYS A 28 -17.19 21.50 31.25
C LYS A 28 -16.99 20.03 30.88
N ALA A 29 -17.02 19.70 29.59
CA ALA A 29 -16.79 18.37 29.07
C ALA A 29 -15.35 17.89 29.31
N LEU A 30 -14.37 18.80 29.25
CA LEU A 30 -12.98 18.53 29.58
C LEU A 30 -12.73 18.45 31.09
N ALA A 31 -13.49 19.18 31.93
CA ALA A 31 -13.37 19.09 33.38
C ALA A 31 -13.99 17.79 33.96
N GLN A 32 -15.13 17.36 33.40
CA GLN A 32 -15.84 16.14 33.79
C GLN A 32 -15.99 15.23 32.57
N PRO A 33 -14.95 14.44 32.23
CA PRO A 33 -14.98 13.58 31.05
C PRO A 33 -15.96 12.42 31.25
N ASP A 34 -16.76 12.15 30.23
CA ASP A 34 -17.58 10.95 30.11
C ASP A 34 -16.74 9.75 29.59
N ASP A 35 -17.41 8.62 29.35
CA ASP A 35 -16.78 7.40 28.85
C ASP A 35 -16.20 7.52 27.43
N VAL A 36 -16.57 8.58 26.68
CA VAL A 36 -16.13 8.82 25.30
C VAL A 36 -14.95 9.80 25.27
N ILE A 37 -15.05 10.91 25.98
CA ILE A 37 -14.06 11.98 26.06
C ILE A 37 -12.87 11.57 26.94
N GLY A 38 -13.12 10.80 28.00
CA GLY A 38 -12.08 10.33 28.93
C GLY A 38 -10.93 9.58 28.26
N PRO A 39 -11.20 8.56 27.41
CA PRO A 39 -10.17 7.84 26.66
C PRO A 39 -9.47 8.67 25.56
N ILE A 40 -10.17 9.65 24.97
CA ILE A 40 -9.63 10.51 23.89
C ILE A 40 -8.71 11.61 24.49
N ARG A 41 -8.97 12.05 25.71
CA ARG A 41 -8.23 13.12 26.38
C ARG A 41 -6.89 12.62 26.93
N CYS A 42 -5.80 12.93 26.23
CA CYS A 42 -4.45 12.55 26.67
C CYS A 42 -3.91 13.45 27.79
N THR A 43 -4.23 14.74 27.77
CA THR A 43 -3.73 15.75 28.72
C THR A 43 -4.84 16.72 29.14
N TYR A 44 -4.80 17.18 30.39
CA TYR A 44 -5.68 18.25 30.89
C TYR A 44 -4.90 19.11 31.87
N GLN A 45 -4.90 20.44 31.65
CA GLN A 45 -4.19 21.42 32.50
C GLN A 45 -2.73 21.04 32.84
N GLY A 46 -1.98 20.57 31.84
CA GLY A 46 -0.57 20.20 32.01
C GLY A 46 -0.32 18.85 32.68
N GLN A 47 -1.36 18.13 33.11
CA GLN A 47 -1.25 16.77 33.62
C GLN A 47 -1.60 15.73 32.55
N VAL A 48 -0.82 14.64 32.49
CA VAL A 48 -1.12 13.49 31.64
C VAL A 48 -2.26 12.71 32.28
N THR A 49 -3.40 12.68 31.60
CA THR A 49 -4.62 11.98 32.08
C THR A 49 -4.86 10.67 31.34
N TRP A 50 -4.04 10.37 30.33
CA TRP A 50 -4.07 9.12 29.61
C TRP A 50 -3.82 7.94 30.56
N LYS A 51 -4.83 7.09 30.70
CA LYS A 51 -4.70 5.77 31.32
C LYS A 51 -4.70 4.76 30.17
N PRO A 52 -3.66 3.92 30.02
CA PRO A 52 -3.73 2.81 29.08
C PRO A 52 -4.90 1.92 29.49
N ALA A 53 -6.03 2.06 28.79
CA ALA A 53 -7.15 1.16 28.97
C ALA A 53 -6.65 -0.25 28.66
N ALA A 54 -6.87 -1.20 29.58
CA ALA A 54 -6.81 -2.61 29.22
C ALA A 54 -7.70 -2.78 27.99
N ARG A 55 -7.13 -3.29 26.88
CA ARG A 55 -7.82 -3.40 25.60
C ARG A 55 -9.22 -3.97 25.89
N PRO A 56 -10.30 -3.18 25.76
CA PRO A 56 -11.63 -3.72 25.92
C PRO A 56 -11.71 -4.90 24.98
N ALA A 57 -12.20 -6.06 25.46
CA ALA A 57 -12.46 -7.18 24.55
C ALA A 57 -13.23 -6.59 23.36
N PRO A 58 -12.79 -6.86 22.11
CA PRO A 58 -13.42 -6.27 20.95
C PRO A 58 -14.92 -6.44 21.13
N PRO A 59 -15.71 -5.35 21.10
CA PRO A 59 -17.15 -5.46 21.29
C PRO A 59 -17.63 -6.55 20.33
N PRO A 60 -18.51 -7.47 20.76
CA PRO A 60 -19.05 -8.48 19.85
C PRO A 60 -19.47 -7.73 18.61
N ALA A 61 -18.90 -8.13 17.46
CA ALA A 61 -19.04 -7.41 16.21
C ALA A 61 -20.48 -6.91 16.12
N PRO A 62 -20.72 -5.60 15.98
CA PRO A 62 -22.08 -5.08 15.90
C PRO A 62 -22.83 -5.99 14.96
N LYS A 63 -23.90 -6.65 15.45
CA LYS A 63 -24.81 -7.36 14.55
C LYS A 63 -25.07 -6.37 13.45
N ALA A 64 -24.62 -6.72 12.24
CA ALA A 64 -24.56 -5.79 11.12
C ALA A 64 -25.86 -4.97 11.17
N PRO A 65 -25.79 -3.62 11.27
CA PRO A 65 -26.99 -2.82 11.25
C PRO A 65 -27.80 -3.34 10.08
N ALA A 66 -29.05 -3.77 10.35
CA ALA A 66 -29.94 -4.27 9.33
C ALA A 66 -29.80 -3.30 8.17
N THR A 67 -29.22 -3.79 7.08
CA THR A 67 -28.84 -2.98 5.92
C THR A 67 -29.99 -2.02 5.65
N PRO A 68 -29.79 -0.69 5.71
CA PRO A 68 -30.85 0.22 5.32
C PRO A 68 -31.31 -0.24 3.95
N LYS A 69 -32.61 -0.55 3.86
CA LYS A 69 -33.26 -1.02 2.65
C LYS A 69 -32.85 -0.04 1.57
N LYS A 70 -31.98 -0.52 0.67
CA LYS A 70 -31.41 0.25 -0.41
C LYS A 70 -32.58 0.83 -1.20
N GLU A 71 -32.78 2.13 -1.04
CA GLU A 71 -33.68 2.90 -1.87
C GLU A 71 -33.24 2.69 -3.32
N GLU A 72 -34.20 2.31 -4.15
CA GLU A 72 -33.98 1.89 -5.53
C GLU A 72 -33.37 3.05 -6.34
N ALA A 73 -32.06 2.97 -6.58
CA ALA A 73 -31.44 3.71 -7.67
C ALA A 73 -31.94 3.13 -9.01
N PRO A 74 -32.23 3.98 -10.01
CA PRO A 74 -32.93 3.58 -11.23
C PRO A 74 -32.14 2.52 -11.98
N ALA A 75 -32.89 1.57 -12.56
CA ALA A 75 -32.45 0.36 -13.24
C ALA A 75 -31.13 0.55 -14.02
N LYS A 76 -30.05 0.02 -13.44
CA LYS A 76 -28.80 -0.20 -14.15
C LYS A 76 -29.04 -1.32 -15.16
N ALA A 77 -28.97 -0.99 -16.45
CA ALA A 77 -29.14 -1.90 -17.57
C ALA A 77 -28.62 -3.31 -17.29
N GLU A 78 -29.49 -4.30 -17.46
CA GLU A 78 -29.21 -5.71 -17.24
C GLU A 78 -27.92 -6.14 -17.94
N LYS A 79 -26.87 -6.41 -17.16
CA LYS A 79 -25.77 -7.23 -17.66
C LYS A 79 -26.32 -8.64 -17.81
N LYS A 80 -26.46 -9.12 -19.06
CA LYS A 80 -26.82 -10.50 -19.40
C LYS A 80 -26.13 -11.49 -18.44
N PRO A 81 -26.81 -12.54 -17.96
CA PRO A 81 -26.20 -13.52 -17.07
C PRO A 81 -25.04 -14.18 -17.83
N GLN A 82 -23.82 -13.77 -17.54
CA GLN A 82 -22.63 -14.47 -18.01
C GLN A 82 -22.63 -15.82 -17.29
N THR A 83 -23.13 -16.84 -17.99
CA THR A 83 -23.03 -18.24 -17.60
C THR A 83 -21.57 -18.56 -17.27
N ALA A 84 -21.32 -19.42 -16.29
CA ALA A 84 -19.95 -19.80 -15.88
C ALA A 84 -19.08 -20.22 -17.09
N PHE A 85 -19.71 -20.79 -18.11
CA PHE A 85 -19.10 -21.13 -19.41
C PHE A 85 -18.61 -19.91 -20.20
N SER A 86 -19.36 -18.80 -20.23
CA SER A 86 -18.94 -17.56 -20.90
C SER A 86 -17.75 -16.91 -20.20
N LYS A 87 -17.65 -17.02 -18.87
CA LYS A 87 -16.47 -16.54 -18.12
C LYS A 87 -15.24 -17.39 -18.41
N TRP A 88 -15.41 -18.71 -18.44
CA TRP A 88 -14.35 -19.64 -18.80
C TRP A 88 -13.89 -19.43 -20.24
N LEU A 89 -14.83 -19.34 -21.19
CA LEU A 89 -14.53 -19.05 -22.59
C LEU A 89 -13.80 -17.71 -22.77
N ASN A 90 -14.23 -16.65 -22.09
CA ASN A 90 -13.53 -15.36 -22.12
C ASN A 90 -12.11 -15.46 -21.53
N PHE A 91 -11.90 -16.23 -20.47
CA PHE A 91 -10.59 -16.46 -19.88
C PHE A 91 -9.63 -17.17 -20.87
N PHE A 92 -10.08 -18.24 -21.51
CA PHE A 92 -9.28 -18.93 -22.53
C PHE A 92 -9.06 -18.09 -23.78
N LEU A 93 -10.04 -17.28 -24.18
CA LEU A 93 -9.90 -16.38 -25.32
C LEU A 93 -8.86 -15.29 -25.04
N VAL A 94 -8.83 -14.74 -23.82
CA VAL A 94 -7.76 -13.82 -23.38
C VAL A 94 -6.40 -14.52 -23.40
N LEU A 95 -6.30 -15.76 -22.89
CA LEU A 95 -5.04 -16.52 -22.91
C LEU A 95 -4.54 -16.80 -24.34
N ILE A 96 -5.43 -17.13 -25.27
CA ILE A 96 -5.11 -17.36 -26.68
C ILE A 96 -4.65 -16.06 -27.34
N VAL A 97 -5.33 -14.94 -27.08
CA VAL A 97 -4.95 -13.62 -27.63
C VAL A 97 -3.59 -13.18 -27.09
N VAL A 98 -3.34 -13.34 -25.79
CA VAL A 98 -2.05 -13.03 -25.17
C VAL A 98 -0.95 -13.95 -25.73
N GLY A 99 -1.22 -15.26 -25.84
CA GLY A 99 -0.28 -16.23 -26.41
C GLY A 99 0.06 -15.95 -27.88
N ALA A 100 -0.93 -15.61 -28.70
CA ALA A 100 -0.73 -15.22 -30.10
C ALA A 100 0.05 -13.90 -30.22
N CYS A 101 -0.22 -12.93 -29.34
CA CYS A 101 0.52 -11.67 -29.29
C CYS A 101 1.99 -11.91 -28.89
N CYS A 102 2.24 -12.75 -27.88
CA CYS A 102 3.58 -13.16 -27.48
C CYS A 102 4.33 -13.91 -28.60
N ALA A 103 3.65 -14.82 -29.32
CA ALA A 103 4.24 -15.54 -30.44
C ALA A 103 4.57 -14.62 -31.63
N GLY A 104 3.70 -13.65 -31.95
CA GLY A 104 3.95 -12.64 -32.98
C GLY A 104 5.11 -11.71 -32.65
N ILE A 105 5.22 -11.31 -31.38
CA ILE A 105 6.39 -10.54 -30.89
C ILE A 105 7.65 -11.41 -30.93
N GLY A 106 7.59 -12.68 -30.52
CA GLY A 106 8.75 -13.59 -30.52
C GLY A 106 9.29 -13.90 -31.92
N ALA A 107 8.41 -14.09 -32.91
CA ALA A 107 8.79 -14.44 -34.28
C ALA A 107 9.55 -13.33 -35.03
N SER A 108 9.42 -12.08 -34.58
CA SER A 108 10.04 -10.90 -35.21
C SER A 108 11.26 -10.35 -34.46
N ARG A 109 11.72 -11.04 -33.40
CA ARG A 109 12.75 -10.53 -32.47
C ARG A 109 13.95 -11.47 -32.34
N SER A 110 15.06 -10.94 -31.81
CA SER A 110 16.28 -11.70 -31.58
C SER A 110 16.11 -12.75 -30.46
N VAL A 111 16.81 -13.88 -30.58
CA VAL A 111 16.79 -14.96 -29.57
C VAL A 111 17.14 -14.44 -28.17
N ALA A 112 18.13 -13.54 -28.07
CA ALA A 112 18.52 -12.93 -26.80
C ALA A 112 17.38 -12.13 -26.14
N LEU A 113 16.55 -11.43 -26.91
CA LEU A 113 15.40 -10.71 -26.34
C LEU A 113 14.33 -11.69 -25.84
N VAL A 114 14.11 -12.80 -26.55
CA VAL A 114 13.17 -13.84 -26.13
C VAL A 114 13.64 -14.46 -24.80
N ASP A 115 14.93 -14.77 -24.65
CA ASP A 115 15.48 -15.30 -23.40
C ASP A 115 15.36 -14.33 -22.22
N GLN A 116 15.64 -13.04 -22.45
CA GLN A 116 15.46 -11.99 -21.46
C GLN A 116 13.99 -11.81 -21.07
N MET A 117 13.06 -11.91 -22.04
CA MET A 117 11.63 -11.85 -21.78
C MET A 117 11.11 -13.07 -21.01
N MET A 118 11.58 -14.27 -21.34
CA MET A 118 11.23 -15.47 -20.57
C MET A 118 11.73 -15.38 -19.13
N SER A 119 12.97 -14.92 -18.93
CA SER A 119 13.54 -14.67 -17.60
C SER A 119 12.75 -13.61 -16.84
N PHE A 120 12.35 -12.53 -17.51
CA PHE A 120 11.52 -11.47 -16.93
C PHE A 120 10.16 -11.99 -16.46
N VAL A 121 9.43 -12.71 -17.33
CA VAL A 121 8.12 -13.28 -16.97
C VAL A 121 8.26 -14.27 -15.83
N MET A 122 9.27 -15.14 -15.85
CA MET A 122 9.51 -16.10 -14.78
C MET A 122 9.85 -15.40 -13.45
N ALA A 123 10.65 -14.33 -13.48
CA ALA A 123 10.96 -13.53 -12.31
C ALA A 123 9.72 -12.83 -11.73
N VAL A 124 8.78 -12.36 -12.56
CA VAL A 124 7.51 -11.78 -12.09
C VAL A 124 6.65 -12.83 -11.39
N ILE A 125 6.53 -14.04 -11.96
CA ILE A 125 5.78 -15.15 -11.34
C ILE A 125 6.39 -15.51 -9.99
N VAL A 126 7.72 -15.68 -9.93
CA VAL A 126 8.44 -15.98 -8.70
C VAL A 126 8.25 -14.86 -7.66
N GLY A 127 8.41 -13.59 -8.08
CA GLY A 127 8.24 -12.43 -7.20
C GLY A 127 6.83 -12.33 -6.60
N TYR A 128 5.79 -12.64 -7.39
CA TYR A 128 4.42 -12.70 -6.89
C TYR A 128 4.25 -13.72 -5.78
N PHE A 129 4.75 -14.95 -5.96
CA PHE A 129 4.63 -16.01 -4.95
C PHE A 129 5.49 -15.75 -3.71
N LEU A 130 6.64 -15.08 -3.86
CA LEU A 130 7.49 -14.69 -2.74
C LEU A 130 6.81 -13.67 -1.81
N VAL A 131 6.10 -12.69 -2.37
CA VAL A 131 5.48 -11.62 -1.59
C VAL A 131 4.11 -12.03 -1.02
N TRP A 132 3.40 -12.97 -1.66
CA TRP A 132 2.07 -13.40 -1.23
C TRP A 132 2.02 -13.99 0.19
N GLY A 133 3.11 -14.64 0.63
CA GLY A 133 3.19 -15.34 1.92
C GLY A 133 3.71 -14.51 3.10
N VAL A 134 3.92 -13.20 2.95
CA VAL A 134 4.52 -12.36 3.99
C VAL A 134 3.51 -12.03 5.10
N ASP A 135 3.93 -12.15 6.37
CA ASP A 135 3.11 -11.77 7.52
C ASP A 135 2.69 -10.29 7.45
N HIS A 136 1.48 -9.96 7.90
CA HIS A 136 0.97 -8.59 7.88
C HIS A 136 1.85 -7.62 8.69
N ALA A 137 2.50 -8.11 9.76
CA ALA A 137 3.43 -7.32 10.55
C ALA A 137 4.70 -6.90 9.77
N LEU A 138 5.03 -7.61 8.70
CA LEU A 138 6.24 -7.42 7.91
C LEU A 138 6.02 -6.58 6.64
N HIS A 139 4.81 -6.12 6.33
CA HIS A 139 4.58 -5.31 5.13
C HIS A 139 5.39 -4.00 5.10
N THR A 140 5.56 -3.33 6.25
CA THR A 140 6.35 -2.09 6.34
C THR A 140 7.85 -2.37 6.19
N PRO A 141 8.44 -3.36 6.89
CA PRO A 141 9.80 -3.83 6.58
C PRO A 141 10.00 -4.23 5.12
N LEU A 142 9.04 -4.96 4.53
CA LEU A 142 9.09 -5.39 3.13
C LEU A 142 9.08 -4.21 2.15
N MET A 143 8.29 -3.17 2.43
CA MET A 143 8.31 -1.93 1.65
C MET A 143 9.70 -1.26 1.70
N SER A 144 10.33 -1.22 2.88
CA SER A 144 11.68 -0.69 3.03
C SER A 144 12.73 -1.53 2.30
N GLU A 145 12.60 -2.86 2.34
CA GLU A 145 13.53 -3.79 1.68
C GLU A 145 13.42 -3.71 0.16
N THR A 146 12.21 -3.66 -0.39
CA THR A 146 11.99 -3.49 -1.84
C THR A 146 12.55 -2.15 -2.35
N ASN A 147 12.54 -1.10 -1.52
CA ASN A 147 13.27 0.14 -1.83
C ASN A 147 14.78 -0.13 -1.94
N ALA A 148 15.39 -0.79 -0.96
CA ALA A 148 16.83 -1.13 -1.00
C ALA A 148 17.21 -1.95 -2.25
N ILE A 149 16.39 -2.95 -2.60
CA ILE A 149 16.59 -3.81 -3.79
C ILE A 149 16.47 -3.00 -5.09
N SER A 150 15.59 -1.99 -5.14
CA SER A 150 15.48 -1.10 -6.31
C SER A 150 16.79 -0.36 -6.64
N GLY A 151 17.72 -0.28 -5.68
CA GLY A 151 19.09 0.20 -5.88
C GLY A 151 19.94 -0.59 -6.88
N ILE A 152 19.45 -1.73 -7.41
CA ILE A 152 20.10 -2.51 -8.49
C ILE A 152 20.42 -1.67 -9.75
N ILE A 153 19.77 -0.51 -9.91
CA ILE A 153 20.14 0.50 -10.93
C ILE A 153 21.63 0.88 -10.90
N ILE A 154 22.34 0.63 -9.79
CA ILE A 154 23.79 0.79 -9.68
C ILE A 154 24.56 0.02 -10.75
N VAL A 155 24.09 -1.18 -11.13
CA VAL A 155 24.75 -2.01 -12.16
C VAL A 155 24.70 -1.30 -13.52
N GLY A 156 23.55 -0.73 -13.87
CA GLY A 156 23.38 0.05 -15.10
C GLY A 156 24.23 1.32 -15.10
N ALA A 157 24.28 2.02 -13.96
CA ALA A 157 25.11 3.22 -13.82
C ALA A 157 26.61 2.90 -13.95
N MET A 158 27.08 1.80 -13.35
CA MET A 158 28.48 1.36 -13.44
C MET A 158 28.88 0.94 -14.86
N GLN A 159 27.97 0.31 -15.62
CA GLN A 159 28.23 -0.04 -17.01
C GLN A 159 28.43 1.21 -17.90
N GLN A 160 27.81 2.33 -17.54
CA GLN A 160 27.93 3.59 -18.27
C GLN A 160 29.21 4.39 -17.92
N LEU A 161 29.99 3.95 -16.93
CA LEU A 161 31.20 4.65 -16.51
C LEU A 161 32.30 4.63 -17.59
N SER A 162 32.33 3.60 -18.42
CA SER A 162 33.23 3.49 -19.58
C SER A 162 32.67 4.13 -20.85
N ALA A 163 31.55 4.85 -20.79
CA ALA A 163 30.95 5.46 -21.95
C ALA A 163 31.79 6.59 -22.54
N CYS A 164 31.70 6.76 -23.86
CA CYS A 164 32.33 7.89 -24.55
C CYS A 164 31.48 9.15 -24.36
N GLY A 165 32.03 10.15 -23.70
CA GLY A 165 31.40 11.47 -23.50
C GLY A 165 31.34 11.88 -22.04
N VAL A 166 31.86 13.06 -21.74
CA VAL A 166 31.98 13.61 -20.38
C VAL A 166 30.62 13.68 -19.67
N PHE A 167 29.56 14.07 -20.39
CA PHE A 167 28.21 14.15 -19.81
C PHE A 167 27.69 12.78 -19.33
N ALA A 168 27.86 11.73 -20.13
CA ALA A 168 27.44 10.38 -19.77
C ALA A 168 28.21 9.85 -18.54
N GLN A 169 29.52 10.13 -18.47
CA GLN A 169 30.36 9.76 -17.34
C GLN A 169 29.95 10.49 -16.05
N ILE A 170 29.66 11.79 -16.11
CA ILE A 170 29.15 12.56 -14.96
C ILE A 170 27.80 11.97 -14.49
N CYS A 171 26.88 11.67 -15.41
CA CYS A 171 25.61 11.05 -15.07
C CYS A 171 25.79 9.66 -14.45
N ALA A 172 26.73 8.86 -14.96
CA ALA A 172 27.07 7.54 -14.42
C ALA A 172 27.62 7.63 -13.00
N ILE A 173 28.51 8.59 -12.72
CA ILE A 173 29.05 8.84 -11.38
C ILE A 173 27.93 9.24 -10.42
N LEU A 174 27.13 10.26 -10.78
CA LEU A 174 26.02 10.72 -9.94
C LEU A 174 24.97 9.63 -9.72
N GLY A 175 24.64 8.87 -10.77
CA GLY A 175 23.71 7.74 -10.69
C GLY A 175 24.23 6.63 -9.78
N THR A 176 25.52 6.32 -9.85
CA THR A 176 26.17 5.33 -8.95
C THR A 176 26.11 5.80 -7.49
N PHE A 177 26.40 7.08 -7.23
CA PHE A 177 26.27 7.66 -5.89
C PHE A 177 24.83 7.62 -5.36
N ALA A 178 23.85 8.04 -6.19
CA ALA A 178 22.44 8.03 -5.82
C ALA A 178 21.93 6.62 -5.54
N ALA A 179 22.31 5.65 -6.38
CA ALA A 179 21.98 4.24 -6.18
C ALA A 179 22.61 3.69 -4.89
N GLY A 180 23.85 4.08 -4.59
CA GLY A 180 24.52 3.76 -3.32
C GLY A 180 23.72 4.24 -2.11
N PHE A 181 23.26 5.49 -2.10
CA PHE A 181 22.41 6.00 -1.01
C PHE A 181 21.12 5.18 -0.84
N ASN A 182 20.49 4.76 -1.93
CA ASN A 182 19.30 3.92 -1.88
C ASN A 182 19.61 2.55 -1.24
N ILE A 183 20.68 1.88 -1.68
CA ILE A 183 21.12 0.59 -1.13
C ILE A 183 21.42 0.72 0.37
N PHE A 184 22.33 1.63 0.75
CA PHE A 184 22.75 1.78 2.14
C PHE A 184 21.61 2.23 3.05
N GLY A 185 20.84 3.25 2.63
CA GLY A 185 19.71 3.77 3.40
C GLY A 185 18.61 2.73 3.58
N GLY A 186 18.23 2.05 2.49
CA GLY A 186 17.20 1.02 2.50
C GLY A 186 17.55 -0.16 3.40
N PHE A 187 18.77 -0.71 3.30
CA PHE A 187 19.18 -1.83 4.15
C PHE A 187 19.36 -1.42 5.61
N TRP A 188 19.87 -0.22 5.89
CA TRP A 188 20.02 0.24 7.28
C TRP A 188 18.66 0.42 7.98
N ILE A 189 17.69 1.03 7.31
CA ILE A 189 16.34 1.22 7.84
C ILE A 189 15.66 -0.14 8.05
N THR A 190 15.74 -1.03 7.06
CA THR A 190 15.17 -2.38 7.15
C THR A 190 15.75 -3.16 8.33
N LYS A 191 17.08 -3.12 8.52
CA LYS A 191 17.75 -3.74 9.67
C LYS A 191 17.22 -3.19 11.00
N ARG A 192 17.05 -1.87 11.11
CA ARG A 192 16.52 -1.22 12.31
C ARG A 192 15.05 -1.62 12.56
N MET A 193 14.25 -1.75 11.50
CA MET A 193 12.87 -2.22 11.59
C MET A 193 12.79 -3.66 12.09
N LEU A 194 13.57 -4.56 11.50
CA LEU A 194 13.59 -5.97 11.87
C LEU A 194 14.11 -6.19 13.31
N ALA A 195 15.09 -5.41 13.75
CA ALA A 195 15.61 -5.47 15.12
C ALA A 195 14.54 -5.18 16.20
N MET A 196 13.47 -4.46 15.87
CA MET A 196 12.37 -4.18 16.81
C MET A 196 11.44 -5.38 17.03
N PHE A 197 11.51 -6.41 16.19
CA PHE A 197 10.73 -7.64 16.33
C PHE A 197 11.44 -8.71 17.16
N HIS A 198 12.74 -8.57 17.39
CA HIS A 198 13.50 -9.47 18.25
C HIS A 198 13.29 -9.03 19.72
N ARG A 199 12.40 -9.73 20.42
CA ARG A 199 12.30 -9.74 21.88
C ARG A 199 12.87 -11.05 22.41
#